data_AF-A0A6V8MND2-F1
#
_entry.id   AF-A0A6V8MND2-F1
#
_cell.length_a   1.000
_cell.length_b   1.000
_cell.length_c   1.000
_cell.angle_alpha   90.00
_cell.angle_beta   90.00
_cell.angle_gamma   90.00
#
_symmetry.space_group_name_H-M   'P 1'
#
loop_
_entity.id
_entity.type
_entity.pdbx_description
1 polymer ?
#
loop_
_entity_poly.entity_id
_entity_poly.type
_entity_poly.pdbx_seq_one_letter_code
_entity_poly.pdbx_strand_id
1 'polypeptide(L)'
;MDNQYRIINQCLQLLKQSEMPTIKKLRVEIQLIQMKRLLLNDALPSEVRSGSCGEEVFEGLLHQMKGICCGGYDGEALSELMERISGMLSILGSEQASPPH
;
A
#
# COMPACT_ATOMS: atom_id res chain seq x y z
N MET A 1 1.93 -1.49 18.07
CA MET A 1 2.43 -1.27 16.70
C MET A 1 1.21 -1.06 15.81
N ASP A 2 1.24 -0.02 15.01
CA ASP A 2 0.14 0.44 14.18
C ASP A 2 -0.16 -0.60 13.08
N ASN A 3 -1.44 -1.00 12.95
CA ASN A 3 -1.88 -2.16 12.16
C ASN A 3 -1.55 -2.00 10.67
N GLN A 4 -1.52 -0.76 10.18
CA GLN A 4 -1.23 -0.39 8.80
C GLN A 4 0.20 -0.81 8.41
N TYR A 5 1.16 -0.63 9.32
CA TYR A 5 2.53 -1.12 9.13
C TYR A 5 2.61 -2.63 9.08
N ARG A 6 1.86 -3.30 9.94
CA ARG A 6 1.82 -4.76 9.97
C ARG A 6 1.32 -5.28 8.62
N ILE A 7 0.29 -4.64 8.08
CA ILE A 7 -0.28 -4.96 6.77
C ILE A 7 0.73 -4.71 5.64
N ILE A 8 1.38 -3.55 5.58
CA ILE A 8 2.37 -3.27 4.53
C ILE A 8 3.55 -4.27 4.61
N ASN A 9 4.00 -4.62 5.81
CA ASN A 9 5.06 -5.61 5.96
C ASN A 9 4.63 -7.01 5.48
N GLN A 10 3.39 -7.42 5.74
CA GLN A 10 2.85 -8.68 5.21
C GLN A 10 2.77 -8.66 3.69
N CYS A 11 2.33 -7.55 3.11
CA CYS A 11 2.29 -7.32 1.68
C CYS A 11 3.67 -7.48 1.02
N LEU A 12 4.71 -6.87 1.61
CA LEU A 12 6.10 -7.03 1.16
C LEU A 12 6.59 -8.49 1.26
N GLN A 13 6.19 -9.23 2.29
CA GLN A 13 6.55 -10.64 2.42
C GLN A 13 5.87 -11.51 1.36
N LEU A 14 4.57 -11.31 1.11
CA LEU A 14 3.83 -12.00 0.06
C LEU A 14 4.44 -11.73 -1.32
N LEU A 15 4.78 -10.47 -1.59
CA LEU A 15 5.40 -10.06 -2.84
C LEU A 15 6.76 -10.73 -3.06
N LYS A 16 7.57 -10.90 -2.01
CA LYS A 16 8.84 -11.64 -2.11
C LYS A 16 8.64 -13.09 -2.51
N GLN A 17 7.59 -13.73 -1.99
CA GLN A 17 7.26 -15.13 -2.23
C GLN A 17 6.50 -15.39 -3.54
N SER A 18 5.93 -14.36 -4.18
CA SER A 18 5.15 -14.54 -5.41
C SER A 18 6.01 -14.88 -6.63
N GLU A 19 5.42 -15.53 -7.64
CA GLU A 19 6.06 -15.77 -8.93
C GLU A 19 5.90 -14.60 -9.92
N MET A 20 5.57 -13.41 -9.41
CA MET A 20 5.39 -12.24 -10.27
C MET A 20 6.67 -11.91 -11.06
N PRO A 21 6.53 -11.43 -12.31
CA PRO A 21 7.66 -10.93 -13.09
C PRO A 21 8.44 -9.86 -12.31
N THR A 22 9.77 -9.98 -12.29
CA THR A 22 10.67 -9.16 -11.47
C THR A 22 10.41 -7.66 -11.57
N ILE A 23 10.17 -7.14 -12.79
CA ILE A 23 9.90 -5.71 -13.02
C ILE A 23 8.60 -5.27 -12.32
N LYS A 24 7.54 -6.08 -12.43
CA LYS A 24 6.25 -5.80 -11.80
C LYS A 24 6.35 -5.90 -10.28
N LYS A 25 7.09 -6.91 -9.80
CA LYS A 25 7.40 -7.10 -8.38
C LYS A 25 8.10 -5.87 -7.79
N LEU A 26 9.17 -5.41 -8.44
CA LEU A 26 9.91 -4.21 -8.00
C LEU A 26 9.03 -2.96 -7.98
N ARG A 27 8.15 -2.78 -8.96
CA ARG A 27 7.25 -1.62 -9.02
C ARG A 27 6.29 -1.58 -7.81
N VAL A 28 5.68 -2.71 -7.48
CA VAL A 28 4.80 -2.83 -6.30
C VAL A 28 5.61 -2.63 -5.01
N GLU A 29 6.82 -3.21 -4.93
CA GLU A 29 7.69 -3.11 -3.76
C GLU A 29 8.06 -1.65 -3.46
N ILE A 30 8.47 -0.90 -4.48
CA ILE A 30 8.79 0.53 -4.35
C ILE A 30 7.60 1.30 -3.79
N GLN A 31 6.39 1.08 -4.32
CA GLN A 31 5.20 1.79 -3.87
C GLN A 31 4.82 1.44 -2.42
N LEU A 32 4.91 0.17 -2.03
CA LEU A 32 4.67 -0.25 -0.64
C LEU A 32 5.71 0.34 0.32
N ILE A 33 6.97 0.44 -0.10
CA ILE A 33 8.02 1.10 0.68
C ILE A 33 7.73 2.61 0.81
N GLN A 34 7.28 3.25 -0.26
CA GLN A 34 6.88 4.67 -0.23
C GLN A 34 5.72 4.89 0.74
N MET A 35 4.69 4.06 0.69
CA MET A 35 3.58 4.12 1.65
C MET A 35 4.09 3.96 3.07
N LYS A 36 4.92 2.93 3.33
CA LYS A 36 5.51 2.69 4.65
C LYS A 36 6.28 3.90 5.18
N ARG A 37 7.03 4.59 4.33
CA ARG A 37 7.77 5.82 4.70
C ARG A 37 6.83 6.97 5.03
N LEU A 38 5.79 7.18 4.23
CA LEU A 38 4.81 8.24 4.47
C LEU A 38 4.06 8.00 5.78
N LEU A 39 3.70 6.75 6.09
CA LEU A 39 3.14 6.42 7.40
C LEU A 39 4.13 6.75 8.53
N LEU A 40 5.42 6.40 8.39
CA LEU A 40 6.45 6.57 9.46
C LEU A 40 6.75 8.02 9.76
N ASN A 41 6.68 8.89 8.76
CA ASN A 41 7.02 10.29 8.91
C ASN A 41 5.90 11.12 9.56
N ASP A 42 4.83 10.49 10.07
CA ASP A 42 3.69 11.15 10.73
C ASP A 42 3.02 12.24 9.87
N ALA A 43 3.27 12.22 8.55
CA ALA A 43 2.66 13.11 7.56
C ALA A 43 1.23 12.67 7.18
N LEU A 44 0.63 11.83 8.02
CA LEU A 44 -0.71 11.33 7.85
C LEU A 44 -1.70 12.36 8.40
N PRO A 45 -2.77 12.70 7.67
CA PRO A 45 -3.92 13.32 8.28
C PRO A 45 -4.40 12.42 9.42
N SER A 46 -4.67 13.00 10.58
CA SER A 46 -5.15 12.29 11.78
C SER A 46 -6.36 11.38 11.48
N GLU A 47 -7.15 11.71 10.47
CA GLU A 47 -8.30 10.95 9.97
C GLU A 47 -7.92 9.59 9.34
N VAL A 48 -6.78 9.48 8.66
CA VAL A 48 -6.31 8.21 8.07
C VAL A 48 -5.61 7.34 9.13
N ARG A 49 -5.03 7.96 10.16
CA ARG A 49 -4.37 7.27 11.26
C ARG A 49 -5.36 6.74 12.31
N SER A 50 -6.47 7.46 12.54
CA SER A 50 -7.40 7.20 13.66
C SER A 50 -8.80 6.75 13.22
N GLY A 51 -9.08 6.68 11.91
CA GLY A 51 -10.39 6.27 11.40
C GLY A 51 -10.46 4.80 10.99
N SER A 52 -11.59 4.14 11.30
CA SER A 52 -12.00 2.82 10.77
C SER A 52 -11.73 2.68 9.27
N CYS A 53 -11.95 3.77 8.52
CA CYS A 53 -11.78 3.85 7.08
C CYS A 53 -10.34 3.53 6.62
N GLY A 54 -9.31 3.95 7.36
CA GLY A 54 -7.93 3.65 7.00
C GLY A 54 -7.64 2.15 7.09
N GLU A 55 -8.05 1.54 8.20
CA GLU A 55 -7.81 0.11 8.47
C GLU A 55 -8.48 -0.80 7.43
N GLU A 56 -9.75 -0.55 7.10
CA GLU A 56 -10.50 -1.31 6.09
C GLU A 56 -9.85 -1.23 4.69
N VAL A 57 -9.29 -0.08 4.33
CA VAL A 57 -8.59 0.11 3.05
C VAL A 57 -7.29 -0.69 3.01
N PHE A 58 -6.51 -0.67 4.09
CA PHE A 58 -5.29 -1.48 4.20
C PHE A 58 -5.60 -2.98 4.21
N GLU A 59 -6.64 -3.41 4.90
CA GLU A 59 -7.07 -4.81 4.87
C GLU A 59 -7.51 -5.25 3.47
N GLY A 60 -8.22 -4.38 2.74
CA GLY A 60 -8.57 -4.59 1.33
C GLY A 60 -7.35 -4.73 0.42
N LEU A 61 -6.30 -3.94 0.65
CA LEU A 61 -5.01 -4.08 -0.04
C LEU A 61 -4.38 -5.45 0.24
N LEU A 62 -4.33 -5.88 1.50
CA LEU A 62 -3.76 -7.17 1.87
C LEU A 62 -4.52 -8.33 1.23
N HIS A 63 -5.85 -8.26 1.20
CA HIS A 63 -6.69 -9.27 0.60
C HIS A 63 -6.40 -9.42 -0.90
N GLN A 64 -6.36 -8.32 -1.65
CA GLN A 64 -6.01 -8.33 -3.08
C GLN A 64 -4.61 -8.88 -3.32
N MET A 65 -3.64 -8.48 -2.49
CA MET A 65 -2.26 -8.97 -2.63
C MET A 65 -2.15 -10.48 -2.40
N LYS A 66 -2.87 -11.02 -1.41
CA LYS A 66 -2.96 -12.47 -1.20
C LYS A 66 -3.61 -13.16 -2.40
N GLY A 67 -4.66 -12.59 -2.98
CA GLY A 67 -5.28 -13.09 -4.20
C GLY A 67 -4.28 -13.23 -5.35
N ILE A 68 -3.52 -12.18 -5.64
CA ILE A 68 -2.52 -12.17 -6.73
C ILE A 68 -1.33 -13.10 -6.43
N CYS A 69 -0.87 -13.12 -5.18
CA CYS A 69 0.33 -13.90 -4.81
C CYS A 69 0.05 -15.39 -4.61
N CYS A 70 -1.19 -15.78 -4.27
CA CYS A 70 -1.56 -17.17 -3.98
C CYS A 70 -2.48 -17.82 -5.03
N GLY A 71 -3.24 -17.04 -5.81
CA GLY A 71 -4.28 -17.53 -6.72
C GLY A 71 -3.88 -17.68 -8.18
N GLY A 72 -2.63 -17.35 -8.52
CA GLY A 72 -2.18 -17.24 -9.91
C GLY A 72 -2.12 -15.76 -10.34
N TYR A 73 -1.07 -15.43 -11.09
CA TYR A 73 -0.81 -14.06 -11.50
C TYR A 73 -1.88 -13.58 -12.50
N ASP A 74 -2.77 -12.69 -12.04
CA ASP A 74 -3.74 -11.99 -12.88
C ASP A 74 -3.32 -10.54 -13.14
N GLY A 75 -3.24 -10.17 -14.42
CA GLY A 75 -2.75 -8.85 -14.85
C GLY A 75 -3.74 -7.72 -14.57
N GLU A 76 -5.04 -8.01 -14.56
CA GLU A 76 -6.10 -7.06 -14.27
C GLU A 76 -6.14 -6.77 -12.76
N ALA A 77 -6.14 -7.82 -11.94
CA ALA A 77 -6.07 -7.70 -10.48
C ALA A 77 -4.81 -6.94 -10.02
N LEU A 78 -3.67 -7.15 -10.68
CA LEU A 78 -2.46 -6.36 -10.41
C LEU A 78 -2.66 -4.87 -10.75
N SER A 79 -3.33 -4.57 -11.86
CA SER A 79 -3.56 -3.19 -12.29
C SER A 79 -4.46 -2.46 -11.30
N GLU A 80 -5.54 -3.11 -10.85
CA GLU A 80 -6.41 -2.56 -9.79
C GLU A 80 -5.65 -2.34 -8.48
N LEU A 81 -4.80 -3.29 -8.08
CA LEU A 81 -3.95 -3.13 -6.89
C LEU A 81 -3.03 -1.91 -7.04
N MET A 82 -2.39 -1.74 -8.19
CA MET A 82 -1.50 -0.62 -8.49
C MET A 82 -2.24 0.72 -8.46
N GLU A 83 -3.45 0.80 -9.00
CA GLU A 83 -4.28 1.99 -8.94
C GLU A 83 -4.68 2.33 -7.50
N ARG A 84 -5.09 1.33 -6.72
CA ARG A 84 -5.42 1.51 -5.30
C ARG A 84 -4.21 2.01 -4.49
N ILE A 85 -3.03 1.43 -4.70
CA ILE A 85 -1.79 1.88 -4.05
C ILE A 85 -1.46 3.31 -4.47
N SER A 86 -1.57 3.64 -5.76
CA SER A 86 -1.31 4.99 -6.25
C SER A 86 -2.29 6.02 -5.68
N GLY A 87 -3.57 5.68 -5.55
CA GLY A 87 -4.57 6.53 -4.90
C GLY A 87 -4.22 6.81 -3.44
N MET A 88 -3.80 5.78 -2.69
CA MET A 88 -3.34 5.95 -1.32
C MET A 88 -2.08 6.80 -1.23
N LEU A 89 -1.08 6.58 -2.10
CA LEU A 89 0.12 7.41 -2.15
C LEU A 89 -0.20 8.87 -2.45
N SER A 90 -1.18 9.13 -3.31
CA SER A 90 -1.66 10.49 -3.56
C SER A 90 -2.22 11.10 -2.28
N ILE A 91 -3.15 10.43 -1.60
CA ILE A 91 -3.76 10.92 -0.35
C ILE A 91 -2.68 11.18 0.71
N LEU A 92 -1.76 10.24 0.89
CA LEU A 92 -0.65 10.34 1.84
C LEU A 92 0.38 11.43 1.46
N GLY A 93 0.48 11.79 0.19
CA GLY A 93 1.44 12.77 -0.33
C GLY A 93 0.86 14.18 -0.52
N SER A 94 -0.46 14.31 -0.64
CA SER A 94 -1.17 15.57 -0.95
C SER A 94 -1.00 16.64 0.13
N GLU A 95 -0.73 16.29 1.38
CA GLU A 95 -0.52 17.27 2.46
C GLU A 95 0.89 17.89 2.49
N GLN A 96 1.86 17.38 1.71
CA GLN A 96 3.17 18.04 1.60
C GLN A 96 3.15 19.33 0.76
N ALA A 97 2.02 19.67 0.11
CA ALA A 97 1.91 20.82 -0.79
C ALA A 97 1.25 22.08 -0.18
N SER A 98 0.97 22.11 1.13
CA SER A 98 0.48 23.32 1.80
C SER A 98 1.60 23.95 2.63
N PRO A 99 2.24 25.05 2.18
CA PRO A 99 3.12 25.80 3.06
C PRO A 99 2.30 26.46 4.19
N PRO A 100 2.82 26.54 5.43
CA PRO A 100 2.25 27.42 6.43
C PRO A 100 2.46 28.88 5.97
N HIS A 101 1.38 29.65 6.12
CA HIS A 101 1.22 31.11 6.06
C HIS A 101 2.48 31.98 5.91
#